data_AF-A0A960G7E9-F1
#
_entry.id   AF-A0A960G7E9-F1
#
_cell.length_a   1.000
_cell.length_b   1.000
_cell.length_c   1.000
_cell.angle_alpha   90.00
_cell.angle_beta   90.00
_cell.angle_gamma   90.00
#
_symmetry.space_group_name_H-M   'P 1'
#
loop_
_entity.id
_entity.type
_entity.pdbx_description
1 polymer ?
#
loop_
_entity_poly.entity_id
_entity_poly.type
_entity_poly.pdbx_seq_one_letter_code
_entity_poly.pdbx_strand_id
1 'polypeptide(L)'
;MSSDPLDLPIFTDTDTDTETANGTREEGRVRSTFRYPAPTKVETPPVPAPVRRLRPVSAEPVPRPAASPVAIPDADWELVGRMRTEVARRLAEQIGETRRDRDAEEAEGAAIIRQLLDEDTAEEIARVGQARSLAEQEVLAKAVFDAMFGLGRIQPLVDDDRVENIMIAGFDRVLVELADGTLWELPPVAESDAELAALLERLASRSENPRSFTPASPSLHLVLPGGERLAGARDTARVSVVIRRHRIRKVALDDLVDWGTLSPTL
;
A
#
# COMPACT_ATOMS: atom_id res chain seq x y z
N MET A 1 42.20 -10.99 -26.27
CA MET A 1 41.30 -11.99 -25.67
C MET A 1 39.97 -11.85 -26.38
N SER A 2 39.63 -12.83 -27.23
CA SER A 2 38.41 -12.87 -28.06
C SER A 2 37.18 -12.97 -27.14
N SER A 3 36.12 -12.23 -27.47
CA SER A 3 34.87 -12.12 -26.68
C SER A 3 33.74 -12.96 -27.27
N ASP A 4 34.09 -14.02 -28.00
CA ASP A 4 33.13 -14.95 -28.60
C ASP A 4 32.94 -16.16 -27.67
N PRO A 5 31.72 -16.44 -27.17
CA PRO A 5 31.45 -17.58 -26.30
C PRO A 5 31.70 -18.95 -26.97
N LEU A 6 31.88 -19.02 -28.29
CA LEU A 6 32.21 -20.25 -29.01
C LEU A 6 33.70 -20.66 -28.92
N ASP A 7 34.58 -19.75 -28.48
CA ASP A 7 36.01 -20.01 -28.29
C ASP A 7 36.32 -20.67 -26.91
N LEU A 8 35.30 -21.01 -26.13
CA LEU A 8 35.47 -21.69 -24.86
C LEU A 8 35.85 -23.17 -25.09
N PRO A 9 36.81 -23.73 -24.33
CA PRO A 9 37.37 -25.08 -24.55
C PRO A 9 36.39 -26.24 -24.29
N ILE A 10 35.14 -25.94 -23.93
CA ILE A 10 34.07 -26.94 -23.81
C ILE A 10 33.37 -27.21 -25.16
N PHE A 11 33.56 -26.33 -26.15
CA PHE A 11 32.94 -26.40 -27.49
C PHE A 11 33.94 -26.62 -28.63
N THR A 12 35.23 -26.70 -28.33
CA THR A 12 36.23 -27.13 -29.30
C THR A 12 36.17 -28.66 -29.44
N ASP A 13 35.80 -29.16 -30.61
CA ASP A 13 36.00 -30.58 -30.97
C ASP A 13 37.49 -30.91 -30.81
N THR A 14 37.84 -31.60 -29.73
CA THR A 14 39.12 -32.28 -29.58
C THR A 14 39.13 -33.52 -30.45
N ASP A 15 39.13 -33.34 -31.77
CA ASP A 15 39.55 -34.36 -32.73
C ASP A 15 41.02 -34.12 -33.06
N THR A 16 41.88 -34.41 -32.08
CA THR A 16 43.27 -34.79 -32.35
C THR A 16 43.49 -36.13 -31.70
N ASP A 17 43.20 -37.19 -32.44
CA ASP A 17 43.85 -38.48 -32.22
C ASP A 17 44.40 -38.99 -33.55
N THR A 18 45.72 -38.84 -33.62
CA THR A 18 46.65 -39.55 -34.47
C THR A 18 46.34 -41.04 -34.56
N GLU A 19 46.39 -41.51 -35.79
CA GLU A 19 46.37 -42.89 -36.23
C GLU A 19 47.44 -43.71 -35.50
N THR A 20 47.02 -44.60 -34.59
CA THR A 20 47.84 -45.78 -34.23
C THR A 20 46.97 -47.01 -34.06
N ALA A 21 47.42 -48.08 -34.71
CA ALA A 21 46.77 -49.38 -34.82
C ALA A 21 46.78 -50.20 -33.51
N ASN A 22 45.87 -51.19 -33.49
CA ASN A 22 45.72 -52.32 -32.58
C ASN A 22 45.10 -52.06 -31.19
N GLY A 23 43.83 -52.47 -31.07
CA GLY A 23 43.15 -52.70 -29.80
C GLY A 23 41.69 -53.11 -30.01
N THR A 24 41.36 -54.35 -29.64
CA THR A 24 40.03 -54.98 -29.68
C THR A 24 38.94 -54.07 -29.10
N ARG A 25 37.87 -53.85 -29.88
CA ARG A 25 36.67 -53.10 -29.46
C ARG A 25 35.90 -53.91 -28.41
N GLU A 26 35.79 -53.39 -27.19
CA GLU A 26 34.84 -53.90 -26.20
C GLU A 26 33.39 -53.61 -26.66
N GLU A 27 32.57 -54.66 -26.61
CA GLU A 27 31.12 -54.59 -26.80
C GLU A 27 30.49 -53.79 -25.66
N GLY A 28 29.82 -52.68 -25.96
CA GLY A 28 29.01 -51.98 -24.96
C GLY A 28 28.64 -50.53 -25.25
N ARG A 29 29.34 -49.83 -26.15
CA ARG A 29 29.02 -48.43 -26.48
C ARG A 29 28.38 -48.30 -27.85
N VAL A 30 27.07 -48.41 -27.92
CA VAL A 30 26.30 -48.02 -29.10
C VAL A 30 26.27 -46.48 -29.15
N ARG A 31 27.02 -45.88 -30.07
CA ARG A 31 26.89 -44.43 -30.36
C ARG A 31 25.54 -44.21 -31.05
N SER A 32 24.73 -43.31 -30.49
CA SER A 32 23.47 -42.87 -31.08
C SER A 32 23.68 -42.33 -32.50
N THR A 33 22.88 -42.79 -33.45
CA THR A 33 22.86 -42.30 -34.85
C THR A 33 21.99 -41.05 -35.01
N PHE A 34 21.60 -40.41 -33.90
CA PHE A 34 20.79 -39.21 -33.93
C PHE A 34 21.54 -38.07 -34.63
N ARG A 35 20.97 -37.61 -35.75
CA ARG A 35 21.45 -36.46 -36.51
C ARG A 35 20.35 -35.41 -36.49
N TYR A 36 20.72 -34.17 -36.14
CA TYR A 36 19.80 -33.05 -36.26
C TYR A 36 19.38 -32.90 -37.74
N PRO A 37 18.09 -32.87 -38.08
CA PRO A 37 17.69 -32.53 -39.44
C PRO A 37 18.12 -31.09 -39.72
N ALA A 38 18.80 -30.88 -40.86
CA ALA A 38 19.14 -29.54 -41.32
C ALA A 38 17.86 -28.70 -41.44
N PRO A 39 17.86 -27.42 -41.02
CA PRO A 39 16.67 -26.59 -41.06
C PRO A 39 16.16 -26.52 -42.50
N THR A 40 14.98 -27.09 -42.73
CA THR A 40 14.25 -26.92 -43.98
C THR A 40 13.98 -25.42 -44.12
N LYS A 41 14.29 -24.86 -45.30
CA LYS A 41 14.08 -23.45 -45.62
C LYS A 41 12.67 -23.05 -45.17
N VAL A 42 12.59 -22.26 -44.10
CA VAL A 42 11.33 -21.76 -43.55
C VAL A 42 10.68 -20.90 -44.62
N GLU A 43 9.59 -21.40 -45.19
CA GLU A 43 8.72 -20.62 -46.04
C GLU A 43 8.19 -19.44 -45.21
N THR A 44 8.47 -18.24 -45.68
CA THR A 44 8.19 -17.00 -44.94
C THR A 44 6.68 -16.90 -44.75
N PRO A 45 6.16 -16.84 -43.50
CA PRO A 45 4.73 -16.62 -43.30
C PRO A 45 4.34 -15.26 -43.89
N PRO A 46 3.12 -15.11 -44.44
CA PRO A 46 2.67 -13.84 -44.99
C PRO A 46 2.73 -12.77 -43.89
N VAL A 47 3.24 -11.60 -44.26
CA VAL A 47 3.36 -10.44 -43.38
C VAL A 47 2.01 -10.18 -42.72
N PRO A 48 1.91 -10.19 -41.37
CA PRO A 48 0.65 -9.88 -40.71
C PRO A 48 0.26 -8.44 -41.07
N ALA A 49 -1.02 -8.24 -41.42
CA ALA A 49 -1.59 -6.92 -41.66
C ALA A 49 -1.23 -5.98 -40.50
N PRO A 50 -0.98 -4.67 -40.77
CA PRO A 50 -0.57 -3.75 -39.73
C PRO A 50 -1.63 -3.72 -38.63
N VAL A 51 -1.23 -4.19 -37.44
CA VAL A 51 -2.07 -4.11 -36.25
C VAL A 51 -2.39 -2.64 -36.04
N ARG A 52 -3.66 -2.26 -36.22
CA ARG A 52 -4.13 -0.89 -35.98
C ARG A 52 -3.92 -0.62 -34.50
N ARG A 53 -2.78 0.00 -34.15
CA ARG A 53 -2.52 0.45 -32.78
C ARG A 53 -3.67 1.39 -32.43
N LEU A 54 -4.54 0.98 -31.52
CA LEU A 54 -5.47 1.88 -30.88
C LEU A 54 -4.60 2.94 -30.21
N ARG A 55 -4.59 4.15 -30.78
CA ARG A 55 -4.05 5.30 -30.06
C ARG A 55 -4.91 5.43 -28.81
N PRO A 56 -4.33 5.49 -27.59
CA PRO A 56 -5.12 5.91 -26.45
C PRO A 56 -5.79 7.23 -26.84
N VAL A 57 -7.11 7.31 -26.67
CA VAL A 57 -7.82 8.58 -26.80
C VAL A 57 -7.11 9.52 -25.84
N SER A 58 -6.41 10.51 -26.39
CA SER A 58 -5.87 11.59 -25.58
C SER A 58 -7.10 12.33 -25.08
N ALA A 59 -7.59 11.97 -23.90
CA ALA A 59 -8.57 12.77 -23.20
C ALA A 59 -7.91 14.14 -23.02
N GLU A 60 -8.45 15.18 -23.65
CA GLU A 60 -8.08 16.53 -23.28
C GLU A 60 -8.34 16.64 -21.77
N PRO A 61 -7.34 17.04 -20.97
CA PRO A 61 -7.56 17.23 -19.55
C PRO A 61 -8.58 18.36 -19.42
N VAL A 62 -9.81 18.00 -19.08
CA VAL A 62 -10.85 18.97 -18.73
C VAL A 62 -10.26 19.82 -17.61
N PRO A 63 -10.12 21.15 -17.79
CA PRO A 63 -9.60 22.02 -16.75
C PRO A 63 -10.61 22.04 -15.60
N ARG A 64 -10.42 21.12 -14.65
CA ARG A 64 -11.15 21.11 -13.39
C ARG A 64 -10.52 22.14 -12.47
N PRO A 65 -11.31 22.86 -11.67
CA PRO A 65 -10.76 23.79 -10.69
C PRO A 65 -9.76 23.02 -9.83
N ALA A 66 -8.57 23.57 -9.67
CA ALA A 66 -7.51 22.97 -8.86
C ALA A 66 -8.08 22.68 -7.47
N ALA A 67 -8.38 21.42 -7.22
CA ALA A 67 -8.87 20.99 -5.92
C ALA A 67 -7.75 21.26 -4.92
N SER A 68 -8.08 21.92 -3.81
CA SER A 68 -7.11 22.08 -2.72
C SER A 68 -6.78 20.71 -2.12
N PRO A 69 -5.50 20.47 -1.78
CA PRO A 69 -5.08 19.23 -1.13
C PRO A 69 -5.94 18.90 0.09
N VAL A 70 -6.12 17.60 0.37
CA VAL A 70 -6.72 17.19 1.65
C VAL A 70 -5.86 17.75 2.78
N ALA A 71 -6.47 18.49 3.69
CA ALA A 71 -5.76 19.02 4.84
C ALA A 71 -5.62 17.92 5.91
N ILE A 72 -4.39 17.61 6.30
CA ILE A 72 -4.14 16.96 7.58
C ILE A 72 -4.43 18.02 8.65
N PRO A 73 -5.30 17.75 9.65
CA PRO A 73 -5.62 18.73 10.67
C PRO A 73 -4.37 19.25 11.37
N ASP A 74 -4.29 20.56 11.53
CA ASP A 74 -3.23 21.23 12.28
C ASP A 74 -3.51 21.03 13.78
N ALA A 75 -3.16 19.84 14.28
CA ALA A 75 -3.29 19.46 15.67
C ALA A 75 -1.89 19.32 16.28
N ASP A 76 -1.76 19.66 17.57
CA ASP A 76 -0.58 19.33 18.35
C ASP A 76 -0.53 17.82 18.57
N TRP A 77 0.20 17.12 17.72
CA TRP A 77 0.25 15.67 17.76
C TRP A 77 1.06 15.10 18.94
N GLU A 78 1.91 15.91 19.58
CA GLU A 78 2.54 15.53 20.84
C GLU A 78 1.47 15.47 21.95
N LEU A 79 0.60 16.49 22.00
CA LEU A 79 -0.56 16.49 22.89
C LEU A 79 -1.52 15.32 22.58
N VAL A 80 -1.81 15.06 21.30
CA VAL A 80 -2.62 13.91 20.89
C VAL A 80 -2.03 12.59 21.42
N GLY A 81 -0.71 12.40 21.31
CA GLY A 81 -0.03 11.21 21.81
C GLY A 81 -0.13 11.04 23.34
N ARG A 82 0.00 12.14 24.09
CA ARG A 82 -0.20 12.15 25.56
C ARG A 82 -1.64 11.82 25.93
N MET A 83 -2.61 12.50 25.31
CA MET A 83 -4.03 12.26 25.54
C MET A 83 -4.43 10.82 25.20
N ARG A 84 -3.96 10.28 24.06
CA ARG A 84 -4.18 8.88 23.67
C ARG A 84 -3.75 7.91 24.76
N THR A 85 -2.58 8.12 25.35
CA THR A 85 -2.03 7.27 26.41
C THR A 85 -2.88 7.34 27.67
N GLU A 86 -3.34 8.53 28.02
CA GLU A 86 -4.20 8.77 29.17
C GLU A 86 -5.62 8.20 28.98
N VAL A 87 -6.20 8.34 27.78
CA VAL A 87 -7.48 7.69 27.42
C VAL A 87 -7.35 6.18 27.52
N ALA A 88 -6.27 5.59 26.98
CA ALA A 88 -6.04 4.15 27.07
C ALA A 88 -5.95 3.65 28.52
N ARG A 89 -5.30 4.43 29.40
CA ARG A 89 -5.20 4.14 30.83
C ARG A 89 -6.57 4.16 31.51
N ARG A 90 -7.34 5.25 31.34
CA ARG A 90 -8.69 5.40 31.94
C ARG A 90 -9.66 4.33 31.42
N LEU A 91 -9.59 4.01 30.13
CA LEU A 91 -10.39 2.96 29.53
C LEU A 91 -10.04 1.59 30.13
N ALA A 92 -8.75 1.28 30.30
CA ALA A 92 -8.30 0.05 30.95
C ALA A 92 -8.78 -0.08 32.40
N GLU A 93 -8.85 1.02 33.15
CA GLU A 93 -9.37 1.04 34.53
C GLU A 93 -10.89 0.84 34.60
N GLN A 94 -11.62 1.24 33.56
CA GLN A 94 -13.07 1.06 33.45
C GLN A 94 -13.48 -0.29 32.84
N ILE A 95 -12.57 -0.98 32.15
CA ILE A 95 -12.80 -2.33 31.61
C ILE A 95 -12.86 -3.33 32.77
N GLY A 96 -14.05 -3.83 33.05
CA GLY A 96 -14.24 -5.05 33.87
C GLY A 96 -13.97 -6.32 33.06
N GLU A 97 -14.14 -7.51 33.65
CA GLU A 97 -13.92 -8.82 32.99
C GLU A 97 -14.86 -9.12 31.80
N THR A 98 -15.81 -8.23 31.47
CA THR A 98 -16.77 -8.46 30.40
C THR A 98 -16.26 -7.89 29.08
N ARG A 99 -16.23 -8.74 28.04
CA ARG A 99 -15.97 -8.33 26.66
C ARG A 99 -17.04 -7.31 26.24
N ARG A 100 -16.65 -6.04 26.09
CA ARG A 100 -17.51 -4.98 25.56
C ARG A 100 -17.63 -5.10 24.04
N ASP A 101 -18.75 -4.60 23.52
CA ASP A 101 -18.91 -4.36 22.10
C ASP A 101 -18.02 -3.18 21.68
N ARG A 102 -17.56 -3.20 20.43
CA ARG A 102 -16.67 -2.17 19.88
C ARG A 102 -17.32 -0.80 19.91
N ASP A 103 -18.60 -0.73 19.55
CA ASP A 103 -19.35 0.54 19.54
C ASP A 103 -19.47 1.14 20.95
N ALA A 104 -19.61 0.28 21.97
CA ALA A 104 -19.66 0.71 23.36
C ALA A 104 -18.29 1.22 23.84
N GLU A 105 -17.20 0.55 23.47
CA GLU A 105 -15.82 0.96 23.77
C GLU A 105 -15.50 2.32 23.10
N GLU A 106 -15.90 2.52 21.84
CA GLU A 106 -15.71 3.77 21.11
C GLU A 106 -16.53 4.93 21.74
N ALA A 107 -17.77 4.67 22.16
CA ALA A 107 -18.61 5.67 22.83
C ALA A 107 -18.05 6.08 24.21
N GLU A 108 -17.55 5.12 24.99
CA GLU A 108 -16.90 5.36 26.29
C GLU A 108 -15.59 6.13 26.09
N GLY A 109 -14.76 5.70 25.14
CA GLY A 109 -13.54 6.41 24.76
C GLY A 109 -13.80 7.86 24.35
N ALA A 110 -14.84 8.11 23.53
CA ALA A 110 -15.23 9.47 23.15
C ALA A 110 -15.69 10.33 24.34
N ALA A 111 -16.31 9.74 25.36
CA ALA A 111 -16.67 10.44 26.58
C ALA A 111 -15.43 10.80 27.42
N ILE A 112 -14.48 9.87 27.55
CA ILE A 112 -13.20 10.11 28.25
C ILE A 112 -12.39 11.20 27.55
N ILE A 113 -12.33 11.18 26.21
CA ILE A 113 -11.63 12.20 25.41
C ILE A 113 -12.20 13.58 25.70
N ARG A 114 -13.53 13.74 25.68
CA ARG A 114 -14.17 15.03 26.00
C ARG A 114 -13.84 15.50 27.42
N GLN A 115 -13.90 14.61 28.40
CA GLN A 115 -13.55 14.96 29.78
C GLN A 115 -12.08 15.42 29.90
N LEU A 116 -11.14 14.73 29.26
CA LEU A 116 -9.72 15.11 29.27
C LEU A 116 -9.46 16.45 28.59
N LEU A 117 -10.20 16.77 27.53
CA LEU A 117 -10.10 18.06 26.86
C LEU A 117 -10.65 19.20 27.72
N ASP A 118 -11.74 18.96 28.44
CA ASP A 118 -12.29 19.93 29.39
C ASP A 118 -11.30 20.19 30.54
N GLU A 119 -10.66 19.14 31.06
CA GLU A 119 -9.61 19.21 32.08
C GLU A 119 -8.38 20.02 31.57
N ASP A 120 -7.84 19.67 30.39
CA ASP A 120 -6.69 20.36 29.78
C ASP A 120 -6.99 21.84 29.47
N THR A 121 -8.21 22.13 28.99
CA THR A 121 -8.65 23.50 28.71
C THR A 121 -8.75 24.32 30.00
N ALA A 122 -9.28 23.74 31.08
CA ALA A 122 -9.34 24.42 32.38
C ALA A 122 -7.94 24.73 32.94
N GLU A 123 -6.99 23.80 32.80
CA GLU A 123 -5.60 24.01 33.18
C GLU A 123 -4.90 25.10 32.36
N GLU A 124 -5.16 25.12 31.04
CA GLU A 124 -4.58 26.11 30.13
C GLU A 124 -5.10 27.53 30.42
N ILE A 125 -6.39 27.67 30.71
CA ILE A 125 -6.99 28.94 31.18
C ILE A 125 -6.32 29.39 32.48
N ALA A 126 -6.09 28.47 33.43
CA ALA A 126 -5.44 28.81 34.69
C ALA A 126 -3.97 29.24 34.50
N ARG A 127 -3.28 28.68 33.50
CA ARG A 127 -1.84 28.91 33.25
C ARG A 127 -1.56 30.15 32.41
N VAL A 128 -2.30 30.33 31.31
CA VAL A 128 -2.03 31.32 30.26
C VAL A 128 -3.16 32.35 30.14
N GLY A 129 -4.31 32.12 30.77
CA GLY A 129 -5.46 33.01 30.72
C GLY A 129 -6.23 32.97 29.39
N GLN A 130 -5.93 31.98 28.53
CA GLN A 130 -6.57 31.81 27.23
C GLN A 130 -7.12 30.39 27.12
N ALA A 131 -8.33 30.27 26.58
CA ALA A 131 -8.95 29.00 26.25
C ALA A 131 -8.77 28.72 24.76
N ARG A 132 -8.57 27.45 24.38
CA ARG A 132 -8.72 27.03 22.98
C ARG A 132 -10.15 27.31 22.53
N SER A 133 -10.29 27.72 21.28
CA SER A 133 -11.59 27.85 20.63
C SER A 133 -12.29 26.49 20.54
N LEU A 134 -13.62 26.51 20.44
CA LEU A 134 -14.41 25.27 20.29
C LEU A 134 -13.97 24.47 19.05
N ALA A 135 -13.63 25.15 17.95
CA ALA A 135 -13.16 24.51 16.73
C ALA A 135 -11.81 23.79 16.92
N GLU A 136 -10.87 24.39 17.65
CA GLU A 136 -9.58 23.74 17.97
C GLU A 136 -9.78 22.52 18.87
N GLN A 137 -10.69 22.61 19.84
CA GLN A 137 -11.04 21.48 20.70
C GLN A 137 -11.68 20.33 19.91
N GLU A 138 -12.56 20.63 18.96
CA GLU A 138 -13.18 19.63 18.08
C GLU A 138 -12.14 18.93 17.19
N VAL A 139 -11.20 19.70 16.60
CA VAL A 139 -10.09 19.16 15.82
C VAL A 139 -9.22 18.23 16.67
N LEU A 140 -8.87 18.65 17.88
CA LEU A 140 -8.06 17.87 18.79
C LEU A 140 -8.80 16.61 19.26
N ALA A 141 -10.09 16.72 19.59
CA ALA A 141 -10.94 15.58 19.96
C ALA A 141 -11.00 14.54 18.85
N LYS A 142 -11.23 14.98 17.60
CA LYS A 142 -11.23 14.09 16.44
C LYS A 142 -9.86 13.44 16.24
N ALA A 143 -8.77 14.20 16.34
CA ALA A 143 -7.42 13.66 16.19
C ALA A 143 -7.08 12.61 17.25
N VAL A 144 -7.47 12.82 18.52
CA VAL A 144 -7.30 11.83 19.60
C VAL A 144 -8.18 10.61 19.37
N PHE A 145 -9.43 10.79 18.95
CA PHE A 145 -10.34 9.69 18.64
C PHE A 145 -9.80 8.84 17.49
N ASP A 146 -9.40 9.47 16.37
CA ASP A 146 -8.81 8.80 15.21
C ASP A 146 -7.50 8.11 15.59
N ALA A 147 -6.70 8.69 16.49
CA ALA A 147 -5.48 8.08 17.00
C ALA A 147 -5.73 6.90 17.96
N MET A 148 -6.90 6.77 18.57
CA MET A 148 -7.28 5.64 19.43
C MET A 148 -7.97 4.51 18.66
N PHE A 149 -8.97 4.87 17.86
CA PHE A 149 -9.93 3.93 17.26
C PHE A 149 -9.87 3.87 15.73
N GLY A 150 -9.28 4.87 15.10
CA GLY A 150 -9.12 4.96 13.65
C GLY A 150 -7.68 4.77 13.17
N LEU A 151 -7.34 5.48 12.09
CA LEU A 151 -6.04 5.43 11.41
C LEU A 151 -5.09 6.59 11.81
N GLY A 152 -5.36 7.27 12.93
CA GLY A 152 -4.58 8.43 13.37
C GLY A 152 -4.54 9.54 12.31
N ARG A 153 -3.35 10.08 12.01
CA ARG A 153 -3.18 11.16 11.02
C ARG A 153 -3.62 10.79 9.61
N ILE A 154 -3.72 9.49 9.31
CA ILE A 154 -4.12 8.98 7.99
C ILE A 154 -5.65 9.02 7.83
N GLN A 155 -6.41 9.04 8.92
CA GLN A 155 -7.88 8.95 8.88
C GLN A 155 -8.53 10.00 7.96
N PRO A 156 -8.17 11.31 8.03
CA PRO A 156 -8.78 12.31 7.15
C PRO A 156 -8.54 12.07 5.65
N LEU A 157 -7.43 11.39 5.30
CA LEU A 157 -7.11 11.07 3.91
C LEU A 157 -8.00 9.94 3.37
N VAL A 158 -8.35 8.99 4.25
CA VAL A 158 -9.25 7.88 3.91
C VAL A 158 -10.71 8.35 3.90
N ASP A 159 -11.06 9.30 4.77
CA ASP A 159 -12.40 9.88 4.85
C ASP A 159 -12.74 10.76 3.63
N ASP A 160 -11.75 11.33 2.93
CA ASP A 160 -11.98 12.17 1.76
C ASP A 160 -12.40 11.36 0.54
N ASP A 161 -13.64 11.60 0.10
CA ASP A 161 -14.23 10.87 -1.01
C ASP A 161 -13.52 11.05 -2.36
N ARG A 162 -12.68 12.08 -2.52
CA ARG A 162 -11.92 12.35 -3.74
C ARG A 162 -10.69 11.44 -3.85
N VAL A 163 -10.17 10.97 -2.72
CA VAL A 163 -8.95 10.16 -2.64
C VAL A 163 -9.20 8.73 -3.11
N GLU A 164 -8.27 8.22 -3.93
CA GLU A 164 -8.30 6.85 -4.45
C GLU A 164 -7.12 6.02 -3.94
N ASN A 165 -5.90 6.55 -4.03
CA ASN A 165 -4.69 5.89 -3.55
C ASN A 165 -3.94 6.78 -2.55
N ILE A 166 -3.53 6.21 -1.43
CA ILE A 166 -2.63 6.84 -0.46
C ILE A 166 -1.36 6.00 -0.44
N MET A 167 -0.22 6.60 -0.73
CA MET A 167 1.08 5.95 -0.82
C MET A 167 2.04 6.63 0.15
N ILE A 168 2.55 5.87 1.10
CA ILE A 168 3.42 6.34 2.18
C ILE A 168 4.72 5.55 2.09
N ALA A 169 5.84 6.24 1.89
CA ALA A 169 7.17 5.66 1.78
C ALA A 169 8.09 6.18 2.89
N GLY A 170 7.98 5.57 4.08
CA GLY A 170 8.41 6.17 5.33
C GLY A 170 7.38 7.15 5.87
N PHE A 171 7.53 7.57 7.13
CA PHE A 171 6.58 8.45 7.81
C PHE A 171 6.41 9.83 7.15
N ASP A 172 7.42 10.28 6.40
CA ASP A 172 7.59 11.65 5.91
C ASP A 172 7.28 11.84 4.42
N ARG A 173 7.18 10.75 3.64
CA ARG A 173 6.90 10.83 2.19
C ARG A 173 5.51 10.30 1.91
N VAL A 174 4.57 11.21 1.72
CA VAL A 174 3.15 10.91 1.55
C VAL A 174 2.67 11.45 0.22
N LEU A 175 2.20 10.56 -0.65
CA LEU A 175 1.64 10.88 -1.94
C LEU A 175 0.19 10.38 -2.00
N VAL A 176 -0.73 11.26 -2.35
CA VAL A 176 -2.15 10.96 -2.48
C VAL A 176 -2.57 11.14 -3.92
N GLU A 177 -3.19 10.11 -4.49
CA GLU A 177 -3.80 10.13 -5.81
C GLU A 177 -5.31 10.23 -5.68
N LEU A 178 -5.90 11.20 -6.36
CA LEU A 178 -7.34 11.34 -6.47
C LEU A 178 -7.89 10.48 -7.60
N ALA A 179 -9.20 10.26 -7.61
CA ALA A 179 -9.87 9.52 -8.66
C ALA A 179 -9.82 10.18 -10.05
N ASP A 180 -9.37 11.43 -10.13
CA ASP A 180 -9.12 12.11 -11.40
C ASP A 180 -7.67 12.00 -11.89
N GLY A 181 -6.83 11.26 -11.17
CA GLY A 181 -5.40 11.10 -11.44
C GLY A 181 -4.52 12.22 -10.90
N THR A 182 -5.07 13.23 -10.21
CA THR A 182 -4.27 14.28 -9.58
C THR A 182 -3.44 13.70 -8.45
N LEU A 183 -2.16 14.06 -8.40
CA LEU A 183 -1.22 13.68 -7.34
C LEU A 183 -0.96 14.86 -6.40
N TRP A 184 -1.05 14.61 -5.09
CA TRP A 184 -0.74 15.56 -4.03
C TRP A 184 0.34 15.02 -3.11
N GLU A 185 1.40 15.81 -2.91
CA GLU A 185 2.36 15.58 -1.83
C GLU A 185 1.82 16.19 -0.55
N LEU A 186 1.83 15.42 0.53
CA LEU A 186 1.30 15.81 1.83
C LEU A 186 2.36 15.81 2.92
N PRO A 187 2.12 16.51 4.04
CA PRO A 187 2.98 16.45 5.21
C PRO A 187 3.10 15.03 5.80
N PRO A 188 4.09 14.80 6.70
CA PRO A 188 4.27 13.53 7.39
C PRO A 188 3.02 13.03 8.13
N VAL A 189 2.79 11.71 8.09
CA VAL A 189 1.64 11.03 8.74
C VAL A 189 1.97 10.45 10.11
N ALA A 190 3.21 10.57 10.57
CA ALA A 190 3.66 10.21 11.91
C ALA A 190 4.91 11.03 12.26
N GLU A 191 5.43 10.94 13.48
CA GLU A 191 6.72 11.56 13.88
C GLU A 191 7.93 10.69 13.53
N SER A 192 7.71 9.38 13.31
CA SER A 192 8.79 8.45 12.97
C SER A 192 8.27 7.17 12.30
N ASP A 193 9.17 6.45 11.62
CA ASP A 193 8.87 5.12 11.06
C ASP A 193 8.47 4.11 12.15
N ALA A 194 8.98 4.27 13.38
CA ALA A 194 8.62 3.43 14.51
C ALA A 194 7.16 3.66 14.95
N GLU A 195 6.71 4.91 14.98
CA GLU A 195 5.32 5.24 15.27
C GLU A 195 4.38 4.72 14.16
N LEU A 196 4.74 4.91 12.89
CA LEU A 196 3.98 4.36 11.76
C LEU A 196 3.88 2.83 11.84
N ALA A 197 4.98 2.15 12.17
CA ALA A 197 4.97 0.70 12.36
C ALA A 197 4.07 0.28 13.53
N ALA A 198 4.10 1.00 14.64
CA ALA A 198 3.25 0.73 15.80
C ALA A 198 1.76 0.94 15.49
N LEU A 199 1.41 1.93 14.66
CA LEU A 199 0.06 2.11 14.15
C LEU A 199 -0.38 0.88 13.34
N LEU A 200 0.44 0.44 12.39
CA LEU A 200 0.12 -0.72 11.53
C LEU A 200 0.00 -2.02 12.33
N GLU A 201 0.87 -2.23 13.32
CA GLU A 201 0.82 -3.38 14.22
C GLU A 201 -0.48 -3.40 15.04
N ARG A 202 -0.91 -2.23 15.54
CA ARG A 202 -2.21 -2.08 16.22
C ARG A 202 -3.39 -2.36 15.29
N LEU A 203 -3.35 -1.85 14.06
CA LEU A 203 -4.40 -2.12 13.07
C LEU A 203 -4.46 -3.60 12.71
N ALA A 204 -3.30 -4.26 12.59
CA ALA A 204 -3.21 -5.68 12.32
C ALA A 204 -3.81 -6.51 13.45
N SER A 205 -3.55 -6.15 14.72
CA SER A 205 -4.07 -6.88 15.88
C SER A 205 -5.57 -6.67 16.14
N ARG A 206 -6.11 -5.49 15.82
CA ARG A 206 -7.55 -5.16 15.99
C ARG A 206 -8.43 -5.51 14.79
N SER A 207 -7.86 -5.94 13.66
CA SER A 207 -8.62 -6.31 12.47
C SER A 207 -9.47 -7.58 12.69
N GLU A 208 -10.52 -7.77 11.88
CA GLU A 208 -11.42 -8.94 11.97
C GLU A 208 -10.67 -10.27 11.85
N ASN A 209 -9.57 -10.29 11.09
CA ASN A 209 -8.65 -11.42 10.98
C ASN A 209 -7.25 -10.97 11.42
N PRO A 210 -6.94 -11.10 12.73
CA PRO A 210 -5.71 -10.56 13.30
C PRO A 210 -4.45 -11.07 12.60
N ARG A 211 -3.52 -10.16 12.31
CA ARG A 211 -2.22 -10.47 11.68
C ARG A 211 -1.08 -9.91 12.52
N SER A 212 0.10 -10.52 12.39
CA SER A 212 1.34 -10.00 12.96
C SER A 212 2.03 -9.06 11.96
N PHE A 213 2.54 -7.93 12.43
CA PHE A 213 3.33 -6.99 11.63
C PHE A 213 4.61 -6.57 12.39
N THR A 214 5.53 -7.51 12.47
CA THR A 214 6.79 -7.37 13.22
C THR A 214 7.98 -7.42 12.26
N PRO A 215 9.22 -7.15 12.69
CA PRO A 215 10.40 -7.38 11.85
C PRO A 215 10.51 -8.82 11.33
N ALA A 216 9.98 -9.81 12.06
CA ALA A 216 9.92 -11.20 11.63
C ALA A 216 8.76 -11.50 10.63
N SER A 217 7.75 -10.63 10.57
CA SER A 217 6.61 -10.73 9.67
C SER A 217 6.37 -9.38 8.99
N PRO A 218 7.24 -9.02 8.02
CA PRO A 218 7.30 -7.66 7.50
C PRO A 218 6.19 -7.30 6.50
N SER A 219 5.30 -8.23 6.12
CA SER A 219 4.25 -7.99 5.14
C SER A 219 2.87 -8.01 5.80
N LEU A 220 2.04 -7.02 5.45
CA LEU A 220 0.70 -6.84 5.98
C LEU A 220 -0.29 -6.55 4.86
N HIS A 221 -1.41 -7.27 4.88
CA HIS A 221 -2.56 -7.03 4.00
C HIS A 221 -3.84 -7.06 4.82
N LEU A 222 -4.58 -5.95 4.82
CA LEU A 222 -5.82 -5.78 5.58
C LEU A 222 -6.93 -5.19 4.71
N VAL A 223 -8.16 -5.49 5.07
CA VAL A 223 -9.33 -4.71 4.65
C VAL A 223 -9.72 -3.85 5.85
N LEU A 224 -9.73 -2.54 5.66
CA LEU A 224 -10.11 -1.57 6.68
C LEU A 224 -11.64 -1.57 6.84
N PRO A 225 -12.19 -1.08 7.97
CA PRO A 225 -13.63 -1.06 8.21
C PRO A 225 -14.45 -0.34 7.13
N GLY A 226 -13.88 0.69 6.48
CA GLY A 226 -14.52 1.40 5.36
C GLY A 226 -14.54 0.62 4.04
N GLY A 227 -13.85 -0.52 3.97
CA GLY A 227 -13.71 -1.38 2.77
C GLY A 227 -12.47 -1.07 1.94
N GLU A 228 -11.64 -0.11 2.36
CA GLU A 228 -10.35 0.18 1.75
C GLU A 228 -9.38 -0.99 1.98
N ARG A 229 -8.46 -1.19 1.04
CA ARG A 229 -7.42 -2.21 1.15
C ARG A 229 -6.13 -1.57 1.57
N LEU A 230 -5.56 -2.02 2.68
CA LEU A 230 -4.26 -1.60 3.16
C LEU A 230 -3.23 -2.70 2.86
N ALA A 231 -2.14 -2.31 2.22
CA ALA A 231 -0.94 -3.12 2.09
C ALA A 231 0.23 -2.39 2.77
N GLY A 232 0.87 -3.03 3.73
CA GLY A 232 2.03 -2.50 4.44
C GLY A 232 3.23 -3.42 4.30
N ALA A 233 4.42 -2.84 4.22
CA ALA A 233 5.68 -3.57 4.23
C ALA A 233 6.70 -2.90 5.16
N ARG A 234 7.47 -3.70 5.89
CA ARG A 234 8.69 -3.27 6.61
C ARG A 234 9.87 -3.82 5.82
N ASP A 235 10.49 -2.99 5.00
CA ASP A 235 11.73 -3.40 4.37
C ASP A 235 12.94 -3.00 5.25
N THR A 236 14.15 -3.35 4.82
CA THR A 236 15.38 -3.01 5.54
C THR A 236 15.63 -1.49 5.60
N ALA A 237 15.03 -0.71 4.68
CA ALA A 237 15.21 0.72 4.60
C ALA A 237 14.18 1.48 5.45
N ARG A 238 12.87 1.29 5.20
CA ARG A 238 11.75 2.00 5.85
C ARG A 238 10.45 1.20 5.84
N VAL A 239 9.47 1.69 6.59
CA VAL A 239 8.09 1.19 6.53
C VAL A 239 7.38 1.85 5.35
N SER A 240 6.68 1.07 4.53
CA SER A 240 5.85 1.58 3.44
C SER A 240 4.40 1.10 3.58
N VAL A 241 3.47 1.94 3.15
CA VAL A 241 2.04 1.67 3.22
C VAL A 241 1.37 2.16 1.94
N VAL A 242 0.49 1.33 1.39
CA VAL A 242 -0.42 1.72 0.31
C VAL A 242 -1.84 1.41 0.75
N ILE A 243 -2.69 2.42 0.75
CA ILE A 243 -4.13 2.28 0.99
C ILE A 243 -4.83 2.58 -0.32
N ARG A 244 -5.71 1.67 -0.76
CA ARG A 244 -6.49 1.82 -1.98
C ARG A 244 -7.98 1.77 -1.68
N ARG A 245 -8.70 2.76 -2.17
CA ARG A 245 -10.14 2.87 -2.03
C ARG A 245 -10.84 2.31 -3.26
N HIS A 246 -11.69 1.31 -3.07
CA HIS A 246 -12.51 0.79 -4.14
C HIS A 246 -13.80 1.61 -4.27
N ARG A 247 -13.79 2.59 -5.17
CA ARG A 247 -14.93 3.49 -5.43
C ARG A 247 -16.06 2.81 -6.18
N ILE A 248 -15.70 1.97 -7.14
CA ILE A 248 -16.63 1.29 -8.04
C ILE A 248 -17.11 -0.01 -7.36
N ARG A 249 -18.08 0.10 -6.45
CA ARG A 249 -18.59 -1.06 -5.69
C ARG A 249 -19.76 -1.76 -6.38
N LYS A 250 -20.50 -1.04 -7.21
CA LYS A 250 -21.64 -1.52 -7.99
C LYS A 250 -21.47 -1.01 -9.40
N VAL A 251 -21.59 -1.93 -10.35
CA VAL A 251 -21.40 -1.67 -11.78
C VAL A 251 -22.55 -2.35 -12.51
N ALA A 252 -23.33 -1.58 -13.25
CA ALA A 252 -24.26 -2.09 -14.24
C ALA A 252 -23.54 -2.31 -15.58
N LEU A 253 -24.14 -3.12 -16.46
CA LEU A 253 -23.61 -3.29 -17.82
C LEU A 253 -23.58 -1.96 -18.57
N ASP A 254 -24.58 -1.09 -18.34
CA ASP A 254 -24.64 0.24 -18.93
C ASP A 254 -23.45 1.11 -18.49
N ASP A 255 -23.03 1.04 -17.22
CA ASP A 255 -21.83 1.76 -16.74
C ASP A 255 -20.57 1.30 -17.48
N LEU A 256 -20.42 0.01 -17.75
CA LEU A 256 -19.28 -0.52 -18.50
C LEU A 256 -19.26 -0.07 -19.96
N VAL A 257 -20.44 0.10 -20.55
CA VAL A 257 -20.60 0.67 -21.90
C VAL A 257 -20.23 2.16 -21.87
N ASP A 258 -20.72 2.92 -20.89
CA ASP A 258 -20.42 4.33 -20.72
C ASP A 258 -18.93 4.59 -20.48
N TRP A 259 -18.25 3.70 -19.76
CA TRP A 259 -16.79 3.76 -19.55
C TRP A 259 -15.98 3.26 -20.76
N GLY A 260 -16.64 2.82 -21.84
CA GLY A 260 -15.97 2.26 -23.02
C GLY A 260 -15.23 0.95 -22.75
N THR A 261 -15.54 0.28 -21.63
CA THR A 261 -14.96 -1.03 -21.27
C THR A 261 -15.67 -2.16 -22.02
N LEU A 262 -16.96 -2.00 -22.31
CA LEU A 262 -17.75 -2.90 -23.16
C LEU A 262 -18.36 -2.13 -24.35
N SER A 263 -18.52 -2.81 -25.47
CA SER A 263 -19.34 -2.30 -26.57
C SER A 263 -20.83 -2.54 -26.27
N PRO A 264 -21.73 -1.63 -26.68
CA PRO A 264 -23.18 -1.77 -26.48
C PRO A 264 -23.82 -2.92 -27.28
N THR A 265 -23.09 -3.55 -28.19
CA THR A 265 -23.54 -4.65 -29.04
C THR A 265 -22.64 -5.87 -28.86
N LEU A 266 -23.26 -7.02 -28.58
CA LEU A 266 -22.77 -8.37 -28.87
C LEU A 266 -23.42 -8.85 -30.17
#